data_AF-A0A1Q3BYD2-F1
#
_entry.id   AF-A0A1Q3BYD2-F1
#
_cell.length_a   1.000
_cell.length_b   1.000
_cell.length_c   1.000
_cell.angle_alpha   90.00
_cell.angle_beta   90.00
_cell.angle_gamma   90.00
#
_symmetry.space_group_name_H-M   'P 1'
#
loop_
_entity.id
_entity.type
_entity.pdbx_description
1 polymer ?
#
loop_
_entity_poly.entity_id
_entity_poly.type
_entity_poly.pdbx_seq_one_letter_code
_entity_poly.pdbx_strand_id
1 'polypeptide(L)'
;MGSGGRQVILGLDGGTTSAVCICMPVLPFSQPLRDPLPLFARSVAGCSNHNSIGESAARETLEQVMEDALSNSGSNRSDVGAVCLAVSGVNHPTDQQRILNWLRFFFVFLSYPLSAFLFFKILSH
;
A
#
# COMPACT_ATOMS: atom_id res chain seq x y z
N MET A 1 -6.66 17.04 -23.55
CA MET A 1 -5.73 17.44 -22.47
C MET A 1 -5.14 16.16 -21.89
N GLY A 2 -3.89 15.85 -22.23
CA GLY A 2 -3.23 14.62 -21.79
C GLY A 2 -2.91 14.71 -20.31
N SER A 3 -3.46 13.80 -19.51
CA SER A 3 -2.97 13.56 -18.15
C SER A 3 -1.55 13.04 -18.28
N GLY A 4 -0.55 13.90 -18.01
CA GLY A 4 0.82 13.45 -17.80
C GLY A 4 0.79 12.54 -16.56
N GLY A 5 0.69 11.23 -16.79
CA GLY A 5 0.36 10.22 -15.80
C GLY A 5 1.21 10.34 -14.54
N ARG A 6 0.61 10.89 -13.49
CA ARG A 6 1.24 11.04 -12.19
C ARG A 6 1.18 9.70 -11.48
N GLN A 7 2.10 8.80 -11.82
CA GLN A 7 2.18 7.51 -11.13
C GLN A 7 2.55 7.72 -9.66
N VAL A 8 1.83 7.04 -8.78
CA VAL A 8 2.04 7.05 -7.34
C VAL A 8 2.39 5.66 -6.81
N ILE A 9 3.12 5.65 -5.70
CA ILE A 9 3.44 4.45 -4.94
C ILE A 9 2.69 4.55 -3.62
N LEU A 10 2.01 3.47 -3.23
CA LEU A 10 1.43 3.34 -1.91
C LEU A 10 2.37 2.54 -1.00
N GLY A 11 2.68 3.08 0.17
CA GLY A 11 3.36 2.35 1.23
C GLY A 11 2.37 2.06 2.35
N LEU A 12 2.24 0.80 2.74
CA LEU A 12 1.32 0.36 3.79
C LEU A 12 2.12 -0.30 4.91
N ASP A 13 1.92 0.17 6.13
CA ASP A 13 2.45 -0.42 7.36
C ASP A 13 1.29 -0.84 8.25
N GLY A 14 0.99 -2.14 8.26
CA GLY A 14 -0.12 -2.74 8.96
C GLY A 14 0.30 -3.51 10.20
N GLY A 15 0.00 -2.99 11.39
CA GLY A 15 0.30 -3.62 12.67
C GLY A 15 -0.93 -4.15 13.40
N THR A 16 -0.70 -4.57 14.65
CA THR A 16 -1.75 -5.00 15.58
C THR A 16 -2.58 -3.84 16.15
N THR A 17 -2.06 -2.61 16.11
CA THR A 17 -2.70 -1.43 16.72
C THR A 17 -3.25 -0.46 15.68
N SER A 18 -2.50 -0.24 14.61
CA SER A 18 -2.88 0.69 13.54
C SER A 18 -2.30 0.24 12.21
N ALA A 19 -3.00 0.60 11.14
CA ALA A 19 -2.50 0.55 9.77
C ALA A 19 -2.24 1.97 9.29
N VAL A 20 -1.08 2.22 8.68
CA VAL A 20 -0.70 3.50 8.11
C VAL A 20 -0.54 3.32 6.61
N CYS A 21 -1.13 4.20 5.81
CA CYS A 21 -0.84 4.27 4.39
C CYS A 21 -0.21 5.62 4.05
N ILE A 22 0.80 5.59 3.20
CA ILE A 22 1.42 6.76 2.60
C ILE A 22 1.28 6.70 1.09
N CYS A 23 1.03 7.85 0.47
CA CYS A 23 1.02 8.01 -0.98
C CYS A 23 2.17 8.93 -1.38
N MET A 24 3.07 8.43 -2.22
CA MET A 24 4.28 9.14 -2.67
C MET A 24 4.39 9.12 -4.20
N PRO A 25 5.06 10.11 -4.83
CA PRO A 25 5.38 10.02 -6.25
C PRO A 25 6.32 8.87 -6.54
N VAL A 26 6.25 8.32 -7.76
CA VAL A 26 7.36 7.55 -8.32
C VAL A 26 8.57 8.47 -8.46
N LEU A 27 9.63 8.19 -7.69
CA LEU A 27 10.89 8.91 -7.76
C LEU A 27 11.83 8.20 -8.75
N PRO A 28 12.39 8.90 -9.74
CA PRO A 28 13.38 8.32 -10.62
C PRO A 28 14.66 8.00 -9.83
N PHE A 29 15.17 6.78 -9.99
CA PHE A 29 16.39 6.28 -9.31
C PHE A 29 17.64 7.15 -9.52
N SER A 30 17.65 8.00 -10.55
CA SER A 30 18.73 8.91 -10.88
C SER A 30 18.76 10.20 -10.05
N GLN A 31 17.75 10.46 -9.21
CA GLN A 31 17.73 11.62 -8.33
C GLN A 31 18.07 11.23 -6.88
N PRO A 32 18.89 12.01 -6.17
CA PRO A 32 19.10 11.82 -4.75
C PRO A 32 17.76 11.93 -4.01
N LEU A 33 17.52 10.98 -3.10
CA LEU A 33 16.34 11.01 -2.25
C LEU A 33 16.34 12.31 -1.44
N ARG A 34 15.25 13.06 -1.54
CA ARG A 34 15.07 14.30 -0.76
C ARG A 34 14.81 13.94 0.70
N ASP A 35 15.28 14.79 1.60
CA ASP A 35 14.96 14.73 3.03
C ASP A 35 14.23 16.03 3.44
N PRO A 36 12.94 15.97 3.82
CA PRO A 36 12.10 14.78 3.86
C PRO A 36 11.67 14.31 2.46
N LEU A 37 11.33 13.01 2.36
CA LEU A 37 10.81 12.44 1.11
C LEU A 37 9.48 13.12 0.72
N PRO A 38 9.25 13.38 -0.57
CA PRO A 38 7.99 13.95 -1.01
C PRO A 38 6.84 12.99 -0.73
N LEU A 39 5.88 13.46 0.05
CA LEU A 39 4.69 12.73 0.47
C LEU A 39 3.46 13.51 -0.05
N PHE A 40 2.58 12.84 -0.77
CA PHE A 40 1.32 13.45 -1.19
C PHE A 40 0.26 13.36 -0.11
N ALA A 41 0.16 12.22 0.57
CA ALA A 41 -0.77 12.04 1.67
C ALA A 41 -0.33 10.93 2.62
N ARG A 42 -0.83 11.00 3.85
CA ARG A 42 -0.77 9.94 4.85
C ARG A 42 -2.16 9.74 5.45
N SER A 43 -2.57 8.49 5.60
CA SER A 43 -3.78 8.08 6.31
C SER A 43 -3.45 7.05 7.38
N VAL A 44 -4.32 6.93 8.38
CA VAL A 44 -4.19 5.97 9.47
C VAL A 44 -5.55 5.35 9.70
N ALA A 45 -5.59 4.02 9.80
CA ALA A 45 -6.75 3.24 10.16
C ALA A 45 -6.43 2.33 11.36
N GLY A 46 -7.44 1.58 11.81
CA GLY A 46 -7.36 0.67 12.96
C GLY A 46 -6.46 -0.55 12.73
N CYS A 47 -6.64 -1.58 13.54
CA CYS A 47 -5.89 -2.83 13.44
C CYS A 47 -6.05 -3.47 12.05
N SER A 48 -4.96 -3.90 11.41
CA SER A 48 -5.01 -4.71 10.18
C SER A 48 -4.47 -6.14 10.39
N ASN A 49 -4.33 -6.58 11.64
CA ASN A 49 -3.89 -7.92 11.96
C ASN A 49 -5.06 -8.91 11.88
N HIS A 50 -5.06 -9.76 10.86
CA HIS A 50 -6.08 -10.80 10.68
C HIS A 50 -6.19 -11.76 11.88
N ASN A 51 -5.11 -11.95 12.65
CA ASN A 51 -5.14 -12.80 13.86
C ASN A 51 -5.94 -12.18 15.00
N SER A 52 -6.16 -10.86 14.98
CA SER A 52 -6.84 -10.12 16.05
C SER A 52 -8.30 -9.81 15.71
N ILE A 53 -8.60 -9.49 14.45
CA ILE A 53 -9.93 -9.01 14.02
C ILE A 53 -10.57 -9.88 12.93
N GLY A 54 -9.90 -10.94 12.49
CA GLY A 54 -10.36 -11.80 11.40
C GLY A 54 -9.99 -11.27 10.00
N GLU A 55 -10.14 -12.13 9.01
CA GLU A 55 -9.69 -11.89 7.63
C GLU A 55 -10.41 -10.70 6.97
N SER A 56 -11.74 -10.70 7.00
CA SER A 56 -12.56 -9.69 6.33
C SER A 56 -12.33 -8.29 6.90
N ALA A 57 -12.28 -8.15 8.23
CA ALA A 57 -12.09 -6.85 8.88
C ALA A 57 -10.67 -6.29 8.66
N ALA A 58 -9.64 -7.16 8.64
CA ALA A 58 -8.27 -6.76 8.32
C ALA A 58 -8.17 -6.27 6.87
N ARG A 59 -8.85 -6.97 5.95
CA ARG A 59 -8.93 -6.56 4.56
C ARG A 59 -9.64 -5.21 4.39
N GLU A 60 -10.82 -5.03 4.97
CA GLU A 60 -11.57 -3.76 4.90
C GLU A 60 -10.74 -2.60 5.45
N THR A 61 -10.00 -2.81 6.54
CA THR A 61 -9.10 -1.80 7.12
C THR A 61 -7.99 -1.40 6.14
N LEU A 62 -7.39 -2.37 5.43
CA LEU A 62 -6.36 -2.10 4.42
C LEU A 62 -6.96 -1.35 3.21
N GLU A 63 -8.15 -1.73 2.77
CA GLU A 63 -8.85 -1.07 1.68
C GLU A 63 -9.19 0.38 2.03
N GLN A 64 -9.74 0.62 3.22
CA GLN A 64 -10.08 1.94 3.72
C GLN A 64 -8.84 2.84 3.80
N VAL A 65 -7.75 2.37 4.42
CA VAL A 65 -6.56 3.21 4.62
C VAL A 65 -5.92 3.59 3.27
N MET A 66 -5.95 2.70 2.28
CA MET A 66 -5.48 3.00 0.92
C MET A 66 -6.38 4.02 0.22
N GLU A 67 -7.70 3.86 0.32
CA GLU A 67 -8.67 4.78 -0.27
C GLU A 67 -8.55 6.19 0.32
N ASP A 68 -8.39 6.28 1.63
CA ASP A 68 -8.14 7.55 2.33
C ASP A 68 -6.84 8.21 1.88
N ALA A 69 -5.76 7.42 1.70
CA ALA A 69 -4.49 7.96 1.21
C ALA A 69 -4.61 8.51 -0.22
N LEU A 70 -5.31 7.81 -1.11
CA LEU A 70 -5.52 8.24 -2.49
C LEU A 70 -6.43 9.47 -2.58
N SER A 71 -7.52 9.48 -1.82
CA SER A 71 -8.43 10.62 -1.73
C SER A 71 -7.69 11.87 -1.24
N ASN A 72 -6.91 11.73 -0.16
CA ASN A 72 -6.13 12.84 0.41
C ASN A 72 -4.99 13.30 -0.52
N SER A 73 -4.47 12.42 -1.39
CA SER A 73 -3.45 12.79 -2.38
C SER A 73 -4.03 13.37 -3.67
N GLY A 74 -5.36 13.37 -3.83
CA GLY A 74 -6.04 13.73 -5.08
C GLY A 74 -5.69 12.77 -6.24
N SER A 75 -5.36 11.52 -5.93
CA SER A 75 -4.97 10.50 -6.90
C SER A 75 -6.04 9.43 -7.05
N ASN A 76 -6.11 8.80 -8.22
CA ASN A 76 -7.06 7.72 -8.48
C ASN A 76 -6.38 6.36 -8.32
N ARG A 77 -7.20 5.31 -8.17
CA ARG A 77 -6.69 3.92 -8.14
C ARG A 77 -5.90 3.56 -9.41
N SER A 78 -6.23 4.17 -10.55
CA SER A 78 -5.52 4.01 -11.83
C SER A 78 -4.13 4.65 -11.87
N ASP A 79 -3.84 5.57 -10.95
CA ASP A 79 -2.56 6.25 -10.86
C ASP A 79 -1.53 5.44 -10.05
N VAL A 80 -1.97 4.39 -9.35
CA VAL A 80 -1.11 3.54 -8.53
C VAL A 80 -0.24 2.65 -9.43
N GLY A 81 1.06 2.87 -9.38
CA GLY A 81 2.06 2.08 -10.11
C GLY A 81 2.73 1.00 -9.26
N ALA A 82 2.67 1.08 -7.93
CA ALA A 82 3.18 0.04 -7.03
C ALA A 82 2.55 0.15 -5.64
N VAL A 83 2.52 -0.98 -4.93
CA VAL A 83 2.09 -1.05 -3.53
C VAL A 83 3.15 -1.81 -2.74
N CYS A 84 3.81 -1.11 -1.82
CA CYS A 84 4.74 -1.68 -0.85
C CYS A 84 3.98 -1.97 0.44
N LEU A 85 4.12 -3.18 0.96
CA LEU A 85 3.36 -3.63 2.12
C LEU A 85 4.28 -4.23 3.19
N ALA A 86 4.16 -3.72 4.41
CA ALA A 86 4.72 -4.29 5.62
C ALA A 86 3.55 -4.64 6.55
N VAL A 87 3.26 -5.92 6.77
CA VAL A 87 2.18 -6.34 7.67
C VAL A 87 2.69 -7.38 8.66
N SER A 88 2.39 -7.18 9.94
CA SER A 88 2.74 -8.13 11.00
C SER A 88 1.98 -9.46 10.84
N GLY A 89 2.65 -10.59 11.08
CA GLY A 89 2.01 -11.92 11.08
C GLY A 89 1.97 -12.64 9.72
N VAL A 90 2.55 -12.05 8.66
CA VAL A 90 2.68 -12.70 7.34
C VAL A 90 3.93 -13.59 7.33
N ASN A 91 3.81 -14.77 7.93
CA ASN A 91 4.96 -15.67 8.14
C ASN A 91 4.96 -16.89 7.21
N HIS A 92 3.82 -17.22 6.58
CA HIS A 92 3.73 -18.32 5.63
C HIS A 92 3.54 -17.83 4.18
N PRO A 93 4.10 -18.52 3.16
CA PRO A 93 3.86 -18.21 1.74
C PRO A 93 2.37 -18.10 1.37
N THR A 94 1.51 -18.89 2.04
CA THR A 94 0.05 -18.84 1.86
C THR A 94 -0.55 -17.50 2.29
N ASP A 95 -0.04 -16.90 3.37
CA ASP A 95 -0.51 -15.60 3.85
C ASP A 95 -0.07 -14.47 2.90
N GLN A 96 1.15 -14.58 2.36
CA GLN A 96 1.65 -13.66 1.32
C GLN A 96 0.74 -13.72 0.08
N GLN A 97 0.40 -14.93 -0.38
CA GLN A 97 -0.50 -15.09 -1.52
C GLN A 97 -1.91 -14.56 -1.24
N ARG A 98 -2.43 -14.78 -0.02
CA ARG A 98 -3.75 -14.27 0.38
C ARG A 98 -3.80 -12.75 0.31
N ILE A 99 -2.80 -12.07 0.85
CA ILE A 99 -2.72 -10.61 0.83
C ILE A 99 -2.52 -10.08 -0.60
N LEU A 100 -1.67 -10.74 -1.40
CA LEU A 100 -1.55 -10.43 -2.83
C LEU A 100 -2.89 -10.55 -3.56
N ASN A 101 -3.71 -11.54 -3.20
CA ASN A 101 -5.03 -11.72 -3.79
C ASN A 101 -6.00 -10.59 -3.40
N TRP A 102 -5.94 -10.09 -2.16
CA TRP A 102 -6.73 -8.92 -1.76
C TRP A 102 -6.33 -7.68 -2.54
N LEU A 103 -5.02 -7.41 -2.67
CA LEU A 103 -4.51 -6.28 -3.43
C LEU A 103 -4.89 -6.36 -4.91
N ARG A 104 -4.84 -7.56 -5.51
CA ARG A 104 -5.30 -7.81 -6.88
C ARG A 104 -6.78 -7.48 -7.07
N PHE A 105 -7.62 -7.83 -6.09
CA PHE A 105 -9.04 -7.50 -6.16
C PHE A 105 -9.29 -5.99 -6.02
N PHE A 106 -8.51 -5.31 -5.18
CA PHE A 106 -8.68 -3.87 -4.96
C PHE A 106 -8.18 -3.02 -6.14
N PHE A 107 -7.09 -3.44 -6.79
CA PHE A 107 -6.52 -2.76 -7.95
C PHE A 107 -6.69 -3.58 -9.25
N VAL A 108 -7.93 -3.75 -9.68
CA VAL A 108 -8.31 -4.51 -10.89
C VAL A 108 -7.63 -3.97 -12.18
N PHE A 109 -7.18 -2.72 -12.17
CA PHE A 109 -6.53 -2.05 -13.31
C PHE A 109 -5.01 -2.21 -13.37
N LEU A 110 -4.37 -2.93 -12.44
CA LEU A 110 -2.94 -3.23 -12.56
C LEU A 110 -2.73 -4.30 -13.63
N SER A 111 -2.79 -3.91 -14.90
CA SER A 111 -2.45 -4.76 -16.04
C SER A 111 -1.00 -5.25 -15.91
N TYR A 112 -0.84 -6.57 -15.99
CA TYR A 112 0.45 -7.25 -15.94
C TYR A 112 1.44 -6.69 -16.97
N PRO A 113 2.76 -6.66 -16.64
CA PRO A 113 3.37 -7.09 -15.39
C PRO A 113 3.60 -5.86 -14.51
N LEU A 114 2.68 -5.56 -13.61
CA LEU A 114 2.90 -4.45 -12.67
C LEU A 114 3.86 -4.90 -11.57
N SER A 115 5.09 -4.44 -11.79
CA SER A 115 6.30 -4.60 -11.00
C SER A 115 6.10 -4.16 -9.56
N ALA A 116 6.53 -5.01 -8.64
CA ALA A 116 6.83 -4.71 -7.24
C ALA A 116 5.63 -4.51 -6.30
N PHE A 117 4.94 -5.60 -5.97
CA PHE A 117 4.51 -5.80 -4.59
C PHE A 117 5.74 -6.10 -3.75
N LEU A 118 6.37 -5.08 -3.18
CA LEU A 118 7.53 -5.27 -2.33
C LEU A 118 7.05 -5.48 -0.90
N PHE A 119 7.09 -6.74 -0.46
CA PHE A 119 6.89 -7.09 0.95
C PHE A 119 8.16 -6.71 1.71
N PHE A 120 8.15 -5.56 2.37
CA PHE A 120 9.15 -5.29 3.40
C PHE A 120 8.70 -6.00 4.66
N LYS A 121 9.31 -7.16 4.94
CA LYS A 121 9.29 -7.74 6.27
C LYS A 121 10.12 -6.82 7.15
N ILE A 122 9.49 -5.79 7.74
CA ILE A 122 10.09 -5.11 8.88
C ILE A 122 10.10 -6.16 9.98
N LEU A 123 11.26 -6.79 10.15
CA LEU A 123 11.60 -7.61 11.29
C LEU A 123 11.26 -6.79 12.54
N SER A 124 10.12 -7.10 13.15
CA SER A 124 9.93 -6.78 14.56
C SER A 124 10.93 -7.65 15.31
N HIS A 125 11.79 -6.95 16.05
CA HIS A 125 12.89 -7.49 16.84
C HIS A 125 12.41 -8.53 17.86
#